data_AF-A0A0N8PRW9-F1
#
_entry.id   AF-A0A0N8PRW9-F1
#
_cell.length_a   1.000
_cell.length_b   1.000
_cell.length_c   1.000
_cell.angle_alpha   90.00
_cell.angle_beta   90.00
_cell.angle_gamma   90.00
#
_symmetry.space_group_name_H-M   'P 1'
#
loop_
_entity.id
_entity.type
_entity.pdbx_description
1 polymer ?
#
loop_
_entity_poly.entity_id
_entity_poly.type
_entity_poly.pdbx_seq_one_letter_code
_entity_poly.pdbx_strand_id
1 'polypeptide(L)'
;MIKQHKDILATVIRDLRHDLLGYTAKDGTPVRGDLDRELERLGVLPSGLIQPIDALPNATEQERQAHYAAEQFVDAARRQGKAASAARQEFVEQAGYSWINRLVALRALEARRLINGTLRPSEDYGGVSEALYLLAQTDPARVAAPDGGWYAVLDQA
;
A
#
# COMPACT_ATOMS: atom_id res chain seq x y z
N MET A 1 23.05 -12.77 -17.18
CA MET A 1 22.72 -11.43 -16.63
C MET A 1 21.22 -11.13 -16.64
N ILE A 2 20.50 -11.23 -17.77
CA ILE A 2 19.06 -10.91 -17.84
C ILE A 2 18.19 -11.85 -16.97
N LYS A 3 18.53 -13.15 -16.93
CA LYS A 3 17.80 -14.16 -16.12
C LYS A 3 17.83 -13.81 -14.62
N GLN A 4 19.01 -13.52 -14.07
CA GLN A 4 19.18 -13.17 -12.66
C GLN A 4 18.37 -11.95 -12.23
N HIS A 5 18.33 -10.88 -13.04
CA HIS A 5 17.52 -9.70 -12.72
C HIS A 5 16.01 -9.99 -12.76
N LYS A 6 15.57 -10.82 -13.71
CA LYS A 6 14.18 -11.29 -13.76
C LYS A 6 13.82 -12.12 -12.54
N ASP A 7 14.72 -12.99 -12.09
CA ASP A 7 14.50 -13.83 -10.90
C ASP A 7 14.41 -12.98 -9.62
N ILE A 8 15.27 -11.96 -9.47
CA ILE A 8 15.20 -11.01 -8.35
C ILE A 8 13.88 -10.25 -8.36
N LEU A 9 13.50 -9.65 -9.51
CA LEU A 9 12.26 -8.88 -9.61
C LEU A 9 11.03 -9.76 -9.34
N ALA A 10 11.03 -11.00 -9.86
CA ALA A 10 9.94 -11.94 -9.63
C ALA A 10 9.79 -12.29 -8.14
N THR A 11 10.90 -12.43 -7.41
CA THR A 11 10.89 -12.65 -5.96
C THR A 11 10.35 -11.42 -5.23
N VAL A 12 10.86 -10.21 -5.52
CA VAL A 12 10.37 -8.97 -4.89
C VAL A 12 8.87 -8.76 -5.13
N ILE A 13 8.38 -8.95 -6.36
CA ILE A 13 6.95 -8.81 -6.66
C ILE A 13 6.13 -9.87 -5.91
N ARG A 14 6.61 -11.11 -5.82
CA ARG A 14 5.93 -12.16 -5.07
C ARG A 14 5.80 -11.78 -3.60
N ASP A 15 6.88 -11.33 -2.99
CA ASP A 15 6.91 -10.97 -1.57
C ASP A 15 5.97 -9.79 -1.30
N LEU A 16 6.01 -8.75 -2.13
CA LEU A 16 5.06 -7.63 -2.03
C LEU A 16 3.60 -8.07 -2.20
N ARG A 17 3.31 -9.02 -3.09
CA ARG A 17 1.95 -9.57 -3.23
C ARG A 17 1.54 -10.32 -1.98
N HIS A 18 2.41 -11.12 -1.39
CA HIS A 18 2.11 -11.84 -0.15
C HIS A 18 1.83 -10.86 0.99
N ASP A 19 2.63 -9.80 1.12
CA ASP A 19 2.45 -8.80 2.17
C ASP A 19 1.15 -8.01 1.97
N LEU A 20 0.90 -7.49 0.77
CA LEU A 20 -0.25 -6.62 0.51
C LEU A 20 -1.57 -7.37 0.34
N LEU A 21 -1.58 -8.44 -0.44
CA LEU A 21 -2.79 -9.18 -0.83
C LEU A 21 -3.04 -10.41 0.05
N GLY A 22 -1.99 -10.93 0.68
CA GLY A 22 -2.03 -12.23 1.35
C GLY A 22 -1.66 -13.37 0.40
N TYR A 23 -1.66 -14.58 0.96
CA TYR A 23 -1.31 -15.81 0.24
C TYR A 23 -1.95 -17.02 0.92
N THR A 24 -1.95 -18.15 0.24
CA THR A 24 -2.34 -19.43 0.84
C THR A 24 -1.08 -20.16 1.30
N ALA A 25 -0.98 -20.48 2.59
CA ALA A 25 0.11 -21.26 3.15
C ALA A 25 0.07 -22.72 2.64
N LYS A 26 1.17 -23.46 2.84
CA LYS A 26 1.33 -24.83 2.31
C LYS A 26 0.30 -25.83 2.84
N ASP A 27 -0.26 -25.56 4.01
CA ASP A 27 -1.30 -26.34 4.68
C ASP A 27 -2.72 -25.98 4.20
N GLY A 28 -2.85 -25.03 3.26
CA GLY A 28 -4.13 -24.52 2.77
C GLY A 28 -4.69 -23.36 3.58
N THR A 29 -4.02 -22.93 4.66
CA THR A 29 -4.48 -21.83 5.50
C THR A 29 -4.35 -20.50 4.74
N PRO A 30 -5.43 -19.70 4.61
CA PRO A 30 -5.34 -18.36 4.03
C PRO A 30 -4.65 -17.41 5.02
N VAL A 31 -3.56 -16.79 4.57
CA VAL A 31 -2.88 -15.71 5.28
C VAL A 31 -3.33 -14.40 4.65
N ARG A 32 -3.95 -13.54 5.46
CA ARG A 32 -4.45 -12.24 5.00
C ARG A 32 -3.29 -11.26 4.79
N GLY A 33 -3.39 -10.44 3.76
CA GLY A 33 -2.46 -9.33 3.52
C GLY A 33 -2.81 -8.08 4.34
N ASP A 34 -1.92 -7.10 4.29
CA ASP A 34 -2.06 -5.83 4.99
C ASP A 34 -3.25 -5.02 4.51
N LEU A 35 -3.49 -4.94 3.19
CA LEU A 35 -4.63 -4.18 2.66
C LEU A 35 -5.97 -4.79 3.08
N ASP A 36 -6.01 -6.11 3.16
CA ASP A 36 -7.19 -6.83 3.59
C ASP A 36 -7.50 -6.56 5.08
N ARG A 37 -6.47 -6.57 5.94
CA ARG A 37 -6.59 -6.20 7.35
C ARG A 37 -6.96 -4.73 7.53
N GLU A 38 -6.36 -3.86 6.74
CA GLU A 38 -6.57 -2.41 6.83
C GLU A 38 -7.99 -2.01 6.43
N LEU A 39 -8.56 -2.64 5.39
CA LEU A 39 -9.97 -2.44 5.05
C LEU A 39 -10.91 -2.81 6.20
N GLU A 40 -10.64 -3.92 6.89
CA GLU A 40 -11.44 -4.31 8.04
C GLU A 40 -11.30 -3.32 9.20
N ARG A 41 -10.07 -2.82 9.44
CA ARG A 41 -9.82 -1.76 10.42
C ARG A 41 -10.58 -0.48 10.09
N LEU A 42 -10.73 -0.17 8.81
CA LEU A 42 -11.54 0.93 8.28
C LEU A 42 -13.04 0.59 8.18
N GLY A 43 -13.52 -0.51 8.77
CA GLY A 43 -14.95 -0.85 8.83
C GLY A 43 -15.51 -1.57 7.61
N VAL A 44 -14.68 -1.99 6.65
CA VAL A 44 -15.08 -2.81 5.50
C VAL A 44 -14.79 -4.29 5.79
N LEU A 45 -15.79 -4.96 6.34
CA LEU A 45 -15.71 -6.32 6.87
C LEU A 45 -15.35 -7.36 5.79
N PRO A 46 -14.82 -8.53 6.15
CA PRO A 46 -14.51 -9.60 5.18
C PRO A 46 -15.70 -10.06 4.32
N SER A 47 -16.93 -9.90 4.82
CA SER A 47 -18.16 -10.16 4.06
C SER A 47 -18.43 -9.14 2.95
N GLY A 48 -17.69 -8.03 2.93
CA GLY A 48 -17.93 -6.84 2.09
C GLY A 48 -19.02 -5.92 2.65
N LEU A 49 -19.54 -6.20 3.85
CA LEU A 49 -20.41 -5.26 4.55
C LEU A 49 -19.59 -4.10 5.10
N ILE A 50 -20.18 -2.92 5.04
CA ILE A 50 -19.54 -1.68 5.47
C ILE A 50 -20.23 -1.22 6.74
N GLN A 51 -19.43 -1.06 7.79
CA GLN A 51 -19.88 -0.46 9.03
C GLN A 51 -19.95 1.05 8.86
N PRO A 52 -20.95 1.74 9.44
CA PRO A 52 -20.98 3.20 9.40
C PRO A 52 -19.71 3.80 9.99
N ILE A 53 -19.25 4.93 9.44
CA ILE A 53 -18.06 5.63 9.93
C ILE A 53 -18.14 5.96 11.43
N ASP A 54 -19.34 6.25 11.95
CA ASP A 54 -19.59 6.57 13.35
C ASP A 54 -19.32 5.39 14.30
N ALA A 55 -19.23 4.17 13.75
CA ALA A 55 -18.84 2.98 14.51
C ALA A 55 -17.32 2.87 14.70
N LEU A 56 -16.51 3.66 13.98
CA LEU A 56 -15.05 3.68 14.13
C LEU A 56 -14.63 4.67 15.22
N PRO A 57 -14.04 4.21 16.34
CA PRO A 57 -13.66 5.09 17.42
C PRO A 57 -12.49 5.99 17.02
N ASN A 58 -12.64 7.30 17.23
CA ASN A 58 -11.59 8.32 17.03
C ASN A 58 -10.94 8.32 15.62
N ALA A 59 -11.69 7.99 14.57
CA ALA A 59 -11.16 8.02 13.21
C ALA A 59 -10.55 9.39 12.88
N THR A 60 -9.33 9.38 12.37
CA THR A 60 -8.65 10.55 11.79
C THR A 60 -9.34 10.97 10.49
N GLU A 61 -9.01 12.17 10.00
CA GLU A 61 -9.58 12.65 8.74
C GLU A 61 -9.15 11.78 7.55
N GLN A 62 -7.90 11.30 7.55
CA GLN A 62 -7.40 10.41 6.51
C GLN A 62 -8.13 9.06 6.53
N GLU A 63 -8.43 8.52 7.71
CA GLU A 63 -9.20 7.28 7.84
C GLU A 63 -10.65 7.46 7.39
N ARG A 64 -11.27 8.61 7.67
CA ARG A 64 -12.60 8.94 7.13
C ARG A 64 -12.58 8.94 5.60
N GLN A 65 -11.59 9.59 5.00
CA GLN A 65 -11.47 9.64 3.54
C GLN A 65 -11.24 8.24 2.94
N ALA A 66 -10.38 7.43 3.57
CA ALA A 66 -10.13 6.06 3.14
C ALA A 66 -11.38 5.18 3.26
N HIS A 67 -12.15 5.34 4.35
CA HIS A 67 -13.43 4.65 4.56
C HIS A 67 -14.43 4.98 3.44
N TYR A 68 -14.66 6.27 3.16
CA TYR A 68 -15.59 6.68 2.11
C TYR A 68 -15.14 6.26 0.71
N ALA A 69 -13.83 6.26 0.44
CA ALA A 69 -13.31 5.77 -0.83
C ALA A 69 -13.57 4.26 -1.02
N ALA A 70 -13.34 3.46 0.03
CA ALA A 70 -13.63 2.03 0.01
C ALA A 70 -15.14 1.76 -0.11
N GLU A 71 -15.97 2.55 0.57
CA GLU A 71 -17.43 2.46 0.46
C GLU A 71 -17.93 2.71 -0.97
N GLN A 72 -17.50 3.81 -1.57
CA GLN A 72 -17.86 4.14 -2.95
C GLN A 72 -17.46 3.03 -3.93
N PHE A 73 -16.30 2.41 -3.73
CA PHE A 73 -15.85 1.33 -4.59
C PHE A 73 -16.72 0.07 -4.45
N VAL A 74 -16.96 -0.38 -3.22
CA VAL A 74 -17.77 -1.58 -2.95
C VAL A 74 -19.20 -1.36 -3.45
N ASP A 75 -19.78 -0.19 -3.22
CA ASP A 75 -21.11 0.16 -3.72
C ASP A 75 -21.18 0.19 -5.25
N ALA A 76 -20.16 0.74 -5.91
CA ALA A 76 -20.08 0.73 -7.37
C ALA A 76 -20.05 -0.70 -7.93
N ALA A 77 -19.26 -1.59 -7.32
CA ALA A 77 -19.20 -2.99 -7.71
C ALA A 77 -20.52 -3.75 -7.43
N ARG A 78 -21.20 -3.46 -6.32
CA ARG A 78 -22.53 -4.02 -6.01
C ARG A 78 -23.59 -3.58 -7.01
N ARG A 79 -23.58 -2.32 -7.45
CA ARG A 79 -24.46 -1.81 -8.52
C ARG A 79 -24.22 -2.52 -9.86
N GLN A 80 -23.03 -3.06 -10.08
CA GLN A 80 -22.69 -3.90 -11.23
C GLN A 80 -23.06 -5.39 -11.02
N GLY A 81 -23.73 -5.73 -9.92
CA GLY A 81 -24.18 -7.09 -9.62
C GLY A 81 -23.13 -7.99 -8.95
N LYS A 82 -21.97 -7.45 -8.55
CA LYS A 82 -20.95 -8.24 -7.85
C LYS A 82 -21.36 -8.48 -6.39
N ALA A 83 -21.04 -9.66 -5.87
CA ALA A 83 -21.16 -9.94 -4.44
C ALA A 83 -20.21 -9.02 -3.65
N ALA A 84 -20.65 -8.56 -2.47
CA ALA A 84 -19.90 -7.58 -1.68
C ALA A 84 -18.50 -8.09 -1.27
N SER A 85 -18.39 -9.37 -0.90
CA SER A 85 -17.11 -10.00 -0.60
C SER A 85 -16.16 -10.04 -1.81
N ALA A 86 -16.70 -10.32 -3.00
CA ALA A 86 -15.93 -10.30 -4.25
C ALA A 86 -15.49 -8.88 -4.62
N ALA A 87 -16.36 -7.88 -4.44
CA ALA A 87 -16.02 -6.48 -4.64
C ALA A 87 -14.87 -6.01 -3.73
N ARG A 88 -14.91 -6.43 -2.46
CA ARG A 88 -13.83 -6.16 -1.49
C ARG A 88 -12.52 -6.80 -1.93
N GLN A 89 -12.54 -8.07 -2.35
CA GLN A 89 -11.33 -8.76 -2.81
C GLN A 89 -10.74 -8.07 -4.05
N GLU A 90 -11.59 -7.63 -4.98
CA GLU A 90 -11.16 -6.88 -6.16
C GLU A 90 -10.54 -5.52 -5.78
N PHE A 91 -11.10 -4.81 -4.80
CA PHE A 91 -10.49 -3.58 -4.29
C PHE A 91 -9.09 -3.85 -3.76
N VAL A 92 -8.93 -4.87 -2.91
CA VAL A 92 -7.62 -5.26 -2.35
C VAL A 92 -6.63 -5.57 -3.47
N GLU A 93 -7.05 -6.32 -4.48
CA GLU A 93 -6.21 -6.67 -5.62
C GLU A 93 -5.78 -5.42 -6.42
N GLN A 94 -6.71 -4.55 -6.77
CA GLN A 94 -6.42 -3.32 -7.51
C GLN A 94 -5.53 -2.37 -6.72
N ALA A 95 -5.79 -2.17 -5.44
CA ALA A 95 -4.98 -1.34 -4.56
C ALA A 95 -3.56 -1.92 -4.41
N GLY A 96 -3.43 -3.23 -4.21
CA GLY A 96 -2.14 -3.90 -4.09
C GLY A 96 -1.29 -3.78 -5.34
N TYR A 97 -1.86 -4.04 -6.53
CA TYR A 97 -1.10 -3.86 -7.77
C TYR A 97 -0.80 -2.39 -8.07
N SER A 98 -1.66 -1.46 -7.68
CA SER A 98 -1.36 -0.03 -7.81
C SER A 98 -0.12 0.35 -7.01
N TRP A 99 -0.01 -0.09 -5.76
CA TRP A 99 1.18 0.12 -4.92
C TRP A 99 2.41 -0.59 -5.46
N ILE A 100 2.31 -1.87 -5.84
CA ILE A 100 3.44 -2.62 -6.41
C ILE A 100 3.98 -1.91 -7.65
N ASN A 101 3.09 -1.52 -8.57
CA ASN A 101 3.47 -0.84 -9.80
C ASN A 101 4.14 0.51 -9.51
N ARG A 102 3.62 1.30 -8.56
CA ARG A 102 4.22 2.59 -8.16
C ARG A 102 5.63 2.39 -7.60
N LEU A 103 5.81 1.45 -6.66
CA LEU A 103 7.12 1.18 -6.04
C LEU A 103 8.14 0.68 -7.07
N VAL A 104 7.75 -0.25 -7.95
CA VAL A 104 8.63 -0.76 -9.01
C VAL A 104 8.99 0.35 -10.00
N ALA A 105 8.04 1.20 -10.38
CA ALA A 105 8.30 2.34 -11.26
C ALA A 105 9.30 3.32 -10.63
N LEU A 106 9.10 3.71 -9.37
CA LEU A 106 10.02 4.59 -8.63
C LEU A 106 11.44 4.01 -8.60
N ARG A 107 11.61 2.72 -8.26
CA ARG A 107 12.92 2.06 -8.28
C ARG A 107 13.55 2.03 -9.68
N ALA A 108 12.76 1.82 -10.73
CA ALA A 108 13.25 1.83 -12.09
C ALA A 108 13.72 3.23 -12.54
N LEU A 109 12.99 4.28 -12.16
CA LEU A 109 13.35 5.67 -12.44
C LEU A 109 14.63 6.07 -11.68
N GLU A 110 14.75 5.71 -10.40
CA GLU A 110 15.96 5.93 -9.59
C GLU A 110 17.18 5.20 -10.16
N ALA A 111 17.03 3.94 -10.57
CA ALA A 111 18.12 3.16 -11.16
C ALA A 111 18.65 3.80 -12.46
N ARG A 112 17.77 4.48 -13.20
CA ARG A 112 18.11 5.24 -14.40
C ARG A 112 18.53 6.68 -14.13
N ARG A 113 18.54 7.11 -12.85
CA ARG A 113 18.83 8.48 -12.41
C ARG A 113 17.93 9.54 -13.06
N LEU A 114 16.67 9.16 -13.31
CA LEU A 114 15.64 10.08 -13.84
C LEU A 114 14.98 10.90 -12.73
N ILE A 115 15.02 10.39 -11.49
CA ILE A 115 14.55 11.06 -10.28
C ILE A 115 15.61 10.90 -9.18
N ASN A 116 15.50 11.76 -8.17
CA ASN A 116 16.30 11.67 -6.94
C ASN A 116 15.94 10.41 -6.14
N GLY A 117 16.81 10.01 -5.22
CA GLY A 117 16.63 8.79 -4.44
C GLY A 117 15.41 8.86 -3.51
N THR A 118 14.28 8.29 -3.93
CA THR A 118 13.02 8.30 -3.18
C THR A 118 12.94 7.12 -2.21
N LEU A 119 13.26 5.92 -2.68
CA LEU A 119 13.14 4.65 -1.97
C LEU A 119 14.50 4.07 -1.57
N ARG A 120 15.54 4.27 -2.38
CA ARG A 120 16.86 3.66 -2.16
C ARG A 120 17.61 4.31 -0.98
N PRO A 121 18.02 3.53 0.04
CA PRO A 121 18.95 3.99 1.06
C PRO A 121 20.32 4.40 0.49
N SER A 122 20.94 5.43 1.05
CA SER A 122 22.31 5.84 0.70
C SER A 122 23.12 6.16 1.96
N GLU A 123 24.39 5.74 1.98
CA GLU A 123 25.34 6.12 3.04
C GLU A 123 25.58 7.63 3.08
N ASP A 124 25.51 8.30 1.92
CA ASP A 124 25.62 9.76 1.82
C ASP A 124 24.54 10.50 2.61
N TYR A 125 23.42 9.82 2.88
CA TYR A 125 22.28 10.33 3.64
C TYR A 125 22.07 9.55 4.94
N GLY A 126 23.13 8.95 5.50
CA GLY A 126 23.06 8.25 6.79
C GLY A 126 22.22 6.98 6.78
N GLY A 127 22.17 6.29 5.64
CA GLY A 127 21.44 5.02 5.49
C GLY A 127 19.94 5.17 5.23
N VAL A 128 19.43 6.38 4.97
CA VAL A 128 18.07 6.62 4.49
C VAL A 128 18.05 7.06 3.03
N SER A 129 16.86 7.16 2.43
CA SER A 129 16.73 7.73 1.09
C SER A 129 16.95 9.24 1.11
N GLU A 130 17.36 9.80 -0.02
CA GLU A 130 17.53 11.24 -0.20
C GLU A 130 16.23 11.99 0.10
N ALA A 131 15.09 11.49 -0.39
CA ALA A 131 13.79 12.11 -0.16
C ALA A 131 13.41 12.15 1.33
N LEU A 132 13.66 11.08 2.10
CA LEU A 132 13.44 11.09 3.55
C LEU A 132 14.40 12.02 4.27
N TYR A 133 15.67 12.04 3.86
CA TYR A 133 16.67 12.94 4.42
C TYR A 133 16.29 14.41 4.20
N LEU A 134 15.77 14.76 3.02
CA LEU A 134 15.26 16.10 2.73
C LEU A 134 14.00 16.41 3.53
N LEU A 135 13.05 15.47 3.61
CA LEU A 135 11.83 15.63 4.42
C LEU A 135 12.16 15.89 5.89
N ALA A 136 13.15 15.18 6.45
CA ALA A 136 13.60 15.37 7.82
C ALA A 136 14.16 16.77 8.09
N GLN A 137 14.67 17.47 7.07
CA GLN A 137 15.16 18.83 7.19
C GLN A 137 14.08 19.89 6.95
N THR A 138 13.14 19.63 6.04
CA THR A 138 12.13 20.61 5.63
C THR A 138 10.87 20.54 6.48
N ASP A 139 10.46 19.34 6.90
CA ASP A 139 9.29 19.10 7.75
C ASP A 139 9.53 17.92 8.71
N PRO A 140 10.28 18.14 9.80
CA PRO A 140 10.61 17.09 10.77
C PRO A 140 9.37 16.45 11.42
N ALA A 141 8.25 17.20 11.51
CA ALA A 141 7.02 16.70 12.11
C ALA A 141 6.41 15.55 11.28
N ARG A 142 6.56 15.58 9.95
CA ARG A 142 6.09 14.49 9.08
C ARG A 142 6.93 13.21 9.21
N VAL A 143 8.22 13.31 9.52
CA VAL A 143 9.08 12.14 9.77
C VAL A 143 8.78 11.49 11.12
N ALA A 144 8.32 12.27 12.10
CA ALA A 144 7.90 11.76 13.40
C ALA A 144 6.55 11.00 13.39
N ALA A 145 5.88 10.94 12.23
CA ALA A 145 4.64 10.17 12.08
C ALA A 145 4.90 8.65 12.21
N PRO A 146 3.89 7.82 12.54
CA PRO A 146 4.06 6.38 12.76
C PRO A 146 4.66 5.60 11.58
N ASP A 147 4.50 6.09 10.36
CA ASP A 147 5.05 5.54 9.13
C ASP A 147 6.48 6.02 8.84
N GLY A 148 7.08 6.83 9.72
CA GLY A 148 8.41 7.40 9.52
C GLY A 148 8.50 8.43 8.39
N GLY A 149 7.37 8.99 7.95
CA GLY A 149 7.29 9.94 6.84
C GLY A 149 7.28 9.32 5.44
N TRP A 150 7.16 8.00 5.32
CA TRP A 150 7.11 7.32 4.03
C TRP A 150 5.90 7.72 3.17
N TYR A 151 4.71 7.87 3.77
CA TYR A 151 3.54 8.36 3.05
C TYR A 151 3.76 9.79 2.54
N ALA A 152 4.38 10.65 3.35
CA ALA A 152 4.70 12.01 2.95
C ALA A 152 5.64 12.05 1.73
N VAL A 153 6.65 11.17 1.69
CA VAL A 153 7.56 11.02 0.56
C VAL A 153 6.83 10.45 -0.66
N LEU A 154 6.04 9.39 -0.48
CA LEU A 154 5.37 8.70 -1.57
C LEU A 154 4.25 9.54 -2.20
N ASP A 155 3.55 10.37 -1.42
CA ASP A 155 2.49 11.25 -1.96
C ASP A 155 3.04 12.33 -2.89
N GLN A 156 4.29 12.75 -2.68
CA GLN A 156 4.95 13.80 -3.48
C GLN A 156 5.74 13.25 -4.68
N ALA A 157 5.84 11.92 -4.81
CA ALA A 157 6.67 11.22 -5.79
C ALA A 157 5.91 10.78 -7.05
#